data_AF-D3BDN4-F1
#
_entry.id   AF-D3BDN4-F1
#
_cell.length_a   1.000
_cell.length_b   1.000
_cell.length_c   1.000
_cell.angle_alpha   90.00
_cell.angle_beta   90.00
_cell.angle_gamma   90.00
#
_symmetry.space_group_name_H-M   'P 1'
#
loop_
_entity.id
_entity.type
_entity.pdbx_description
1 polymer ?
#
loop_
_entity_poly.entity_id
_entity_poly.type
_entity_poly.pdbx_seq_one_letter_code
_entity_poly.pdbx_strand_id
1 'polypeptide(L)'
;MVFVILSLKGHQFVGFNMGGDESTNENIISLSLTTLLHLISDKILVPKEDFKNPKRESTKSGENGKTIGDIVLFTSESKILGDLPHKEAYEKTSKAVGRIFVSFKIPNKKELSWFGGTGFCVKKDLVMTAAHVTAYPVNINAPLETQEMQRNLKHEKIYIFFGTDATTESEVDLENINPTTMYELESYGKLESNYPLVVSGDDNKQHPWHPNDLEVLKFKGKPPTDIDILFPILPTDDRQVVHYAMGYPNYVNLNDFVSSYGTSDTNNLIILYTNVSQQSRNFEKKTIFIEKIAKFRDHVISHHCPTLKGVSGGILAISQHERKFVGVHLGGNSVIGNFAISVTHPTFWHLYKTFVLDGQFIKENYKHLEDYLNYFKYTSPKKTF
;
A
#
# COMPACT_ATOMS: atom_id res chain seq x y z
N MET A 1 55.48 -23.75 -5.79
CA MET A 1 54.19 -24.29 -5.34
C MET A 1 54.15 -24.20 -3.83
N VAL A 2 53.26 -23.38 -3.26
CA VAL A 2 53.13 -23.21 -1.81
C VAL A 2 51.79 -23.78 -1.40
N PHE A 3 51.77 -24.69 -0.42
CA PHE A 3 50.54 -25.23 0.15
C PHE A 3 50.15 -24.41 1.37
N VAL A 4 48.91 -23.93 1.41
CA VAL A 4 48.30 -23.38 2.62
C VAL A 4 47.17 -24.31 3.01
N ILE A 5 47.30 -24.96 4.17
CA ILE A 5 46.26 -25.84 4.73
C ILE A 5 45.65 -25.10 5.92
N LEU A 6 44.36 -24.79 5.85
CA LEU A 6 43.58 -24.27 6.96
C LEU A 6 42.57 -25.35 7.40
N SER A 7 42.63 -25.71 8.68
CA SER A 7 41.74 -26.69 9.31
C SER A 7 40.82 -25.98 10.30
N LEU A 8 39.52 -26.03 10.07
CA LEU A 8 38.49 -25.54 10.99
C LEU A 8 37.32 -26.53 10.99
N LYS A 9 37.06 -27.13 12.17
CA LYS A 9 35.93 -28.01 12.48
C LYS A 9 35.65 -29.10 11.42
N GLY A 10 36.67 -29.89 11.10
CA GLY A 10 36.47 -31.19 10.42
C GLY A 10 36.20 -31.13 8.91
N HIS A 11 36.33 -29.97 8.27
CA HIS A 11 36.30 -29.86 6.81
C HIS A 11 37.62 -29.32 6.29
N GLN A 12 38.21 -30.04 5.33
CA GLN A 12 39.43 -29.64 4.64
C GLN A 12 39.05 -28.94 3.34
N PHE A 13 39.62 -27.76 3.13
CA PHE A 13 39.53 -27.04 1.87
C PHE A 13 40.91 -26.97 1.24
N VAL A 14 41.00 -27.42 -0.02
CA VAL A 14 42.24 -27.38 -0.81
C VAL A 14 42.04 -26.37 -1.93
N GLY A 15 42.75 -25.25 -1.83
CA GLY A 15 42.81 -24.25 -2.90
C GLY A 15 44.06 -24.46 -3.76
N PHE A 16 43.88 -24.43 -5.08
CA PHE A 16 44.99 -24.48 -6.03
C PHE A 16 45.32 -23.07 -6.52
N ASN A 17 46.60 -22.70 -6.48
CA ASN A 17 47.08 -21.50 -7.13
C ASN A 17 47.93 -21.91 -8.34
N MET A 18 47.43 -21.68 -9.55
CA MET A 18 48.19 -21.88 -10.79
C MET A 18 48.80 -20.54 -11.18
N GLY A 19 50.12 -20.44 -11.05
CA GLY A 19 50.88 -19.24 -11.35
C GLY A 19 50.93 -18.92 -12.84
N GLY A 20 50.85 -17.64 -13.15
CA GLY A 20 51.13 -17.05 -14.45
C GLY A 20 51.46 -15.56 -14.28
N ASP A 21 52.75 -15.28 -14.33
CA ASP A 21 53.46 -14.01 -14.55
C ASP A 21 53.41 -12.83 -13.56
N GLU A 22 54.63 -12.33 -13.32
CA GLU A 22 55.03 -11.23 -12.47
C GLU A 22 54.72 -9.88 -13.14
N SER A 23 53.68 -9.19 -12.69
CA SER A 23 53.62 -7.72 -12.63
C SER A 23 52.25 -7.26 -12.15
N THR A 24 52.15 -6.94 -10.85
CA THR A 24 51.19 -6.04 -10.17
C THR A 24 50.96 -6.54 -8.74
N ASN A 25 51.95 -6.29 -7.89
CA ASN A 25 51.90 -6.63 -6.48
C ASN A 25 51.44 -5.40 -5.68
N GLU A 26 50.17 -5.04 -5.82
CA GLU A 26 49.44 -4.07 -4.99
C GLU A 26 47.95 -4.15 -5.37
N ASN A 27 47.22 -5.18 -4.91
CA ASN A 27 45.74 -5.21 -4.80
C ASN A 27 45.12 -6.54 -4.31
N ILE A 28 45.79 -7.30 -3.45
CA ILE A 28 45.19 -8.52 -2.85
C ILE A 28 45.34 -8.51 -1.33
N ILE A 29 44.85 -7.44 -0.69
CA ILE A 29 44.44 -7.45 0.73
C ILE A 29 43.16 -6.60 0.85
N SER A 30 42.06 -7.08 0.26
CA SER A 30 40.72 -6.47 0.42
C SER A 30 39.63 -7.54 0.58
N LEU A 31 40.00 -8.67 1.20
CA LEU A 31 39.06 -9.73 1.52
C LEU A 31 39.37 -10.26 2.94
N SER A 32 39.17 -9.41 3.96
CA SER A 32 39.07 -9.82 5.38
C SER A 32 38.87 -8.62 6.33
N LEU A 33 37.87 -7.76 6.11
CA LEU A 33 37.41 -6.83 7.17
C LEU A 33 35.92 -6.97 7.47
N THR A 34 35.11 -7.35 6.48
CA THR A 34 33.67 -7.55 6.65
C THR A 34 33.33 -8.77 7.51
N THR A 35 34.15 -9.83 7.45
CA THR A 35 33.94 -11.05 8.27
C THR A 35 34.42 -10.89 9.71
N LEU A 36 35.33 -9.94 9.98
CA LEU A 36 35.87 -9.72 11.34
C LEU A 36 34.97 -8.79 12.19
N LEU A 37 34.19 -7.91 11.55
CA LEU A 37 33.25 -7.02 12.23
C LEU A 37 31.97 -7.72 12.73
N HIS A 38 31.66 -8.93 12.25
CA HIS A 38 30.53 -9.72 12.75
C HIS A 38 30.84 -10.54 14.01
N LEU A 39 32.10 -10.56 14.47
CA LEU A 39 32.52 -11.38 15.62
C LEU A 39 32.71 -10.58 16.92
N ILE A 40 32.48 -9.26 16.93
CA ILE A 40 32.73 -8.39 18.10
C ILE A 40 31.43 -7.76 18.68
N SER A 41 30.27 -7.91 18.05
CA SER A 41 29.03 -7.29 18.55
C SER A 41 28.27 -8.08 19.63
N ASP A 42 28.67 -9.31 19.94
CA ASP A 42 28.02 -10.11 20.98
C ASP A 42 28.82 -10.05 22.28
N LYS A 43 28.46 -9.10 23.16
CA LYS A 43 28.44 -9.20 24.64
C LYS A 43 28.33 -7.81 25.28
N ILE A 44 27.12 -7.30 25.47
CA ILE A 44 26.75 -6.55 26.69
C ILE A 44 25.30 -6.91 27.05
N LEU A 45 25.15 -7.56 28.21
CA LEU A 45 23.90 -7.95 28.87
C LEU A 45 23.32 -6.76 29.65
N VAL A 46 22.04 -6.44 29.45
CA VAL A 46 21.21 -5.62 30.36
C VAL A 46 19.77 -6.21 30.33
N PRO A 47 19.05 -6.28 31.46
CA PRO A 47 18.00 -7.27 31.68
C PRO A 47 16.67 -6.97 30.99
N LYS A 48 15.96 -8.06 30.66
CA LYS A 48 14.64 -8.09 30.02
C LYS A 48 13.55 -7.71 31.02
N GLU A 49 12.76 -6.69 30.69
CA GLU A 49 11.35 -6.63 31.08
C GLU A 49 10.49 -6.93 29.85
N ASP A 50 9.54 -7.85 30.04
CA ASP A 50 8.72 -8.45 29.00
C ASP A 50 7.62 -7.49 28.50
N PHE A 51 7.90 -6.81 27.39
CA PHE A 51 6.85 -6.37 26.48
C PHE A 51 6.85 -7.27 25.24
N LYS A 52 5.83 -8.13 25.14
CA LYS A 52 5.61 -8.98 23.97
C LYS A 52 5.31 -8.12 22.75
N ASN A 53 6.28 -8.04 21.84
CA ASN A 53 6.08 -7.56 20.48
C ASN A 53 4.95 -8.35 19.79
N PRO A 54 3.96 -7.69 19.16
CA PRO A 54 3.10 -8.39 18.21
C PRO A 54 3.95 -8.75 16.98
N LYS A 55 4.23 -10.05 16.84
CA LYS A 55 4.79 -10.62 15.60
C LYS A 55 3.86 -10.27 14.44
N ARG A 56 4.42 -9.66 13.40
CA ARG A 56 3.74 -9.37 12.14
C ARG A 56 3.80 -10.62 11.28
N GLU A 57 2.72 -11.39 11.29
CA GLU A 57 2.47 -12.42 10.27
C GLU A 57 1.60 -11.77 9.18
N SER A 58 1.36 -12.44 8.07
CA SER A 58 0.71 -11.85 6.90
C SER A 58 -0.53 -12.58 6.42
N THR A 59 -1.16 -12.00 5.38
CA THR A 59 -2.07 -12.62 4.40
C THR A 59 -2.14 -14.14 4.56
N LYS A 60 -3.31 -14.66 4.95
CA LYS A 60 -3.55 -16.10 5.00
C LYS A 60 -3.12 -16.70 3.66
N SER A 61 -1.97 -17.36 3.67
CA SER A 61 -1.58 -18.23 2.58
C SER A 61 -2.54 -19.41 2.62
N GLY A 62 -3.10 -19.77 1.47
CA GLY A 62 -3.67 -21.09 1.33
C GLY A 62 -2.60 -22.13 1.59
N GLU A 63 -3.00 -23.32 2.05
CA GLU A 63 -2.08 -24.45 2.23
C GLU A 63 -1.18 -24.59 0.98
N ASN A 64 0.14 -24.73 1.20
CA ASN A 64 1.17 -24.87 0.17
C ASN A 64 1.49 -23.62 -0.68
N GLY A 65 1.38 -22.41 -0.10
CA GLY A 65 1.84 -21.17 -0.77
C GLY A 65 0.91 -20.65 -1.87
N LYS A 66 -0.35 -21.08 -1.86
CA LYS A 66 -1.40 -20.56 -2.77
C LYS A 66 -1.97 -19.24 -2.24
N THR A 67 -2.35 -18.34 -3.14
CA THR A 67 -3.13 -17.15 -2.79
C THR A 67 -4.58 -17.55 -2.49
N ILE A 68 -5.19 -16.92 -1.49
CA ILE A 68 -6.64 -16.97 -1.29
C ILE A 68 -7.24 -15.78 -2.05
N GLY A 69 -8.17 -16.05 -2.96
CA GLY A 69 -8.73 -15.07 -3.89
C GLY A 69 -7.94 -14.90 -5.18
N ASP A 70 -8.43 -14.02 -6.05
CA ASP A 70 -7.88 -13.79 -7.39
C ASP A 70 -7.13 -12.46 -7.47
N ILE A 71 -6.02 -12.47 -8.21
CA ILE A 71 -5.23 -11.28 -8.57
C ILE A 71 -5.36 -11.10 -10.08
N VAL A 72 -5.95 -9.98 -10.50
CA VAL A 72 -6.21 -9.67 -11.91
C VAL A 72 -5.51 -8.37 -12.29
N LEU A 73 -4.84 -8.39 -13.43
CA LEU A 73 -4.14 -7.24 -13.99
C LEU A 73 -4.89 -6.64 -15.17
N PHE A 74 -4.65 -5.34 -15.38
CA PHE A 74 -5.00 -4.64 -16.61
C PHE A 74 -3.88 -4.78 -17.66
N THR A 75 -4.26 -4.82 -18.94
CA THR A 75 -3.36 -4.57 -20.07
C THR A 75 -3.01 -3.08 -20.14
N SER A 76 -2.06 -2.72 -21.00
CA SER A 76 -1.72 -1.31 -21.30
C SER A 76 -2.92 -0.47 -21.76
N GLU A 77 -3.94 -1.10 -22.34
CA GLU A 77 -5.18 -0.46 -22.78
C GLU A 77 -6.23 -0.33 -21.67
N SER A 78 -5.85 -0.59 -20.41
CA SER A 78 -6.78 -0.66 -19.27
C SER A 78 -7.88 -1.71 -19.44
N LYS A 79 -7.56 -2.84 -20.10
CA LYS A 79 -8.48 -3.97 -20.33
C LYS A 79 -8.10 -5.19 -19.51
N ILE A 80 -9.09 -6.00 -19.14
CA ILE A 80 -8.85 -7.30 -18.50
C ILE A 80 -8.84 -8.37 -19.60
N LEU A 81 -7.90 -9.32 -19.53
CA LEU A 81 -7.88 -10.46 -20.45
C LEU A 81 -8.74 -11.60 -19.91
N GLY A 82 -9.42 -12.33 -20.79
CA GLY A 82 -10.29 -13.45 -20.44
C GLY A 82 -11.69 -13.05 -19.97
N ASP A 83 -12.44 -14.07 -19.57
CA ASP A 83 -13.81 -13.98 -19.08
C ASP A 83 -13.80 -13.85 -17.55
N LEU A 84 -14.15 -12.65 -17.08
CA LEU A 84 -14.27 -12.35 -15.66
C LEU A 84 -15.67 -11.78 -15.41
N PRO A 85 -16.44 -12.30 -14.42
CA PRO A 85 -17.73 -11.73 -14.06
C PRO A 85 -17.59 -10.23 -13.75
N HIS A 86 -18.52 -9.43 -14.25
CA HIS A 86 -18.53 -7.97 -14.04
C HIS A 86 -17.28 -7.22 -14.54
N LYS A 87 -16.54 -7.79 -15.50
CA LYS A 87 -15.36 -7.19 -16.16
C LYS A 87 -15.51 -5.70 -16.49
N GLU A 88 -16.63 -5.31 -17.11
CA GLU A 88 -16.86 -3.91 -17.48
C GLU A 88 -16.91 -2.96 -16.28
N ALA A 89 -17.46 -3.41 -15.15
CA ALA A 89 -17.51 -2.61 -13.93
C ALA A 89 -16.10 -2.36 -13.38
N TYR A 90 -15.22 -3.37 -13.42
CA TYR A 90 -13.82 -3.21 -13.03
C TYR A 90 -13.08 -2.24 -13.96
N GLU A 91 -13.21 -2.40 -15.28
CA GLU A 91 -12.54 -1.56 -16.28
C GLU A 91 -12.99 -0.09 -16.21
N LYS A 92 -14.29 0.17 -15.99
CA LYS A 92 -14.80 1.53 -15.81
C LYS A 92 -14.34 2.14 -14.49
N THR A 93 -14.38 1.35 -13.42
CA THR A 93 -13.96 1.84 -12.09
C THR A 93 -12.46 2.14 -12.03
N SER A 94 -11.64 1.38 -12.76
CA SER A 94 -10.19 1.52 -12.73
C SER A 94 -9.67 2.85 -13.29
N LYS A 95 -10.45 3.51 -14.14
CA LYS A 95 -10.11 4.83 -14.70
C LYS A 95 -9.97 5.92 -13.64
N ALA A 96 -10.66 5.76 -12.51
CA ALA A 96 -10.60 6.73 -11.42
C ALA A 96 -9.50 6.41 -10.40
N VAL A 97 -8.84 5.26 -10.48
CA VAL A 97 -7.84 4.79 -9.50
C VAL A 97 -6.45 5.02 -10.06
N GLY A 98 -5.60 5.69 -9.28
CA GLY A 98 -4.24 6.07 -9.65
C GLY A 98 -3.20 5.70 -8.59
N ARG A 99 -1.96 5.61 -9.05
CA ARG A 99 -0.76 5.44 -8.24
C ARG A 99 -0.32 6.78 -7.69
N ILE A 100 -0.21 6.90 -6.37
CA ILE A 100 0.35 8.10 -5.73
C ILE A 100 1.86 7.89 -5.53
N PHE A 101 2.64 8.93 -5.82
CA PHE A 101 4.06 9.05 -5.51
C PHE A 101 4.30 10.26 -4.62
N VAL A 102 5.06 10.10 -3.55
CA VAL A 102 5.31 11.14 -2.55
C VAL A 102 6.80 11.27 -2.32
N SER A 103 7.36 12.47 -2.52
CA SER A 103 8.77 12.74 -2.29
C SER A 103 9.00 13.38 -0.92
N PHE A 104 10.12 13.01 -0.31
CA PHE A 104 10.60 13.59 0.94
C PHE A 104 12.06 13.95 0.82
N LYS A 105 12.42 15.11 1.37
CA LYS A 105 13.81 15.51 1.56
C LYS A 105 14.26 15.16 2.96
N ILE A 106 14.99 14.05 3.07
CA ILE A 106 15.54 13.59 4.35
C ILE A 106 16.75 14.45 4.71
N PRO A 107 16.86 14.95 5.96
CA PRO A 107 18.05 15.66 6.42
C PRO A 107 19.33 14.87 6.12
N ASN A 108 20.36 15.55 5.63
CA ASN A 108 21.67 14.97 5.30
C ASN A 108 21.69 13.96 4.13
N LYS A 109 20.58 13.78 3.40
CA LYS A 109 20.58 13.09 2.11
C LYS A 109 20.48 14.09 0.96
N LYS A 110 21.30 13.89 -0.07
CA LYS A 110 21.24 14.71 -1.29
C LYS A 110 20.03 14.34 -2.15
N GLU A 111 19.74 13.05 -2.23
CA GLU A 111 18.65 12.49 -3.05
C GLU A 111 17.31 12.51 -2.32
N LEU A 112 16.25 12.72 -3.09
CA LEU A 112 14.88 12.62 -2.61
C LEU A 112 14.53 11.15 -2.35
N SER A 113 13.79 10.91 -1.28
CA SER A 113 13.21 9.59 -1.01
C SER A 113 11.76 9.56 -1.48
N TRP A 114 11.45 8.60 -2.34
CA TRP A 114 10.12 8.42 -2.90
C TRP A 114 9.40 7.24 -2.25
N PHE A 115 8.13 7.43 -1.96
CA PHE A 115 7.22 6.38 -1.52
C PHE A 115 5.97 6.39 -2.38
N GLY A 116 5.26 5.26 -2.39
CA GLY A 116 4.04 5.14 -3.16
C GLY A 116 2.92 4.44 -2.43
N GLY A 117 1.72 4.77 -2.86
CA GLY A 117 0.47 4.17 -2.44
C GLY A 117 -0.58 4.30 -3.53
N THR A 118 -1.85 4.21 -3.15
CA THR A 118 -2.97 4.33 -4.10
C THR A 118 -3.85 5.51 -3.71
N GLY A 119 -4.46 6.15 -4.70
CA GLY A 119 -5.57 7.07 -4.48
C GLY A 119 -6.60 6.94 -5.60
N PHE A 120 -7.75 7.61 -5.42
CA PHE A 120 -8.79 7.60 -6.44
C PHE A 120 -9.60 8.91 -6.46
N CYS A 121 -10.09 9.27 -7.64
CA CYS A 121 -10.89 10.48 -7.81
C CYS A 121 -12.29 10.32 -7.21
N VAL A 122 -12.64 11.22 -6.27
CA VAL A 122 -13.97 11.33 -5.66
C VAL A 122 -14.75 12.54 -6.18
N LYS A 123 -14.05 13.46 -6.83
CA LYS A 123 -14.56 14.63 -7.55
C LYS A 123 -13.58 14.97 -8.66
N LYS A 124 -14.00 15.74 -9.66
CA LYS A 124 -13.15 16.08 -10.83
C LYS A 124 -11.78 16.65 -10.42
N ASP A 125 -11.73 17.42 -9.34
CA ASP A 125 -10.53 18.08 -8.84
C ASP A 125 -10.01 17.50 -7.51
N LEU A 126 -10.60 16.42 -6.99
CA LEU A 126 -10.23 15.85 -5.70
C LEU A 126 -9.97 14.35 -5.76
N VAL A 127 -8.86 13.97 -5.15
CA VAL A 127 -8.42 12.58 -4.94
C VAL A 127 -8.56 12.24 -3.46
N MET A 128 -9.00 11.02 -3.16
CA MET A 128 -9.00 10.46 -1.83
C MET A 128 -7.92 9.38 -1.71
N THR A 129 -7.27 9.31 -0.55
CA THR A 129 -6.28 8.28 -0.21
C THR A 129 -6.27 8.02 1.31
N ALA A 130 -5.44 7.08 1.75
CA ALA A 130 -5.15 6.89 3.16
C ALA A 130 -4.09 7.90 3.62
N ALA A 131 -4.25 8.49 4.80
CA ALA A 131 -3.36 9.57 5.25
C ALA A 131 -1.90 9.11 5.44
N HIS A 132 -1.68 7.84 5.81
CA HIS A 132 -0.33 7.28 5.90
C HIS A 132 0.37 7.14 4.54
N VAL A 133 -0.33 7.21 3.41
CA VAL A 133 0.31 7.20 2.07
C VAL A 133 1.13 8.46 1.85
N THR A 134 0.73 9.59 2.41
CA THR A 134 1.44 10.88 2.29
C THR A 134 2.34 11.21 3.47
N ALA A 135 2.40 10.31 4.46
CA ALA A 135 3.26 10.41 5.62
C ALA A 135 4.56 9.64 5.39
N TYR A 136 5.65 10.11 5.98
CA TYR A 136 6.91 9.38 5.92
C TYR A 136 6.81 8.11 6.80
N PRO A 137 7.26 6.93 6.31
CA PRO A 137 7.18 5.71 7.09
C PRO A 137 8.10 5.74 8.30
N VAL A 138 7.54 5.45 9.48
CA VAL A 138 8.28 5.43 10.74
C VAL A 138 8.88 4.05 10.97
N ASN A 139 10.21 4.00 11.13
CA ASN A 139 10.89 2.79 11.58
C ASN A 139 10.78 2.68 13.11
N ILE A 140 9.85 1.87 13.58
CA ILE A 140 9.58 1.66 15.00
C ILE A 140 10.78 1.07 15.79
N ASN A 141 11.77 0.51 15.09
CA ASN A 141 12.98 -0.04 15.71
C ASN A 141 14.14 0.97 15.76
N ALA A 142 13.98 2.16 15.17
CA ALA A 142 14.99 3.22 15.23
C ALA A 142 14.96 3.93 16.60
N PRO A 143 16.03 4.64 16.99
CA PRO A 143 16.02 5.50 18.18
C PRO A 143 14.83 6.47 18.20
N LEU A 144 14.31 6.82 19.38
CA LEU A 144 13.11 7.67 19.53
C LEU A 144 13.23 9.01 18.79
N GLU A 145 14.40 9.66 18.85
CA GLU A 145 14.69 10.89 18.12
C GLU A 145 14.54 10.72 16.59
N THR A 146 15.01 9.58 16.06
CA THR A 146 14.83 9.26 14.63
C THR A 146 13.36 9.04 14.31
N GLN A 147 12.60 8.36 15.16
CA GLN A 147 11.17 8.16 14.95
C GLN A 147 10.40 9.49 14.98
N GLU A 148 10.75 10.40 15.88
CA GLU A 148 10.15 11.73 15.97
C GLU A 148 10.46 12.57 14.73
N MET A 149 11.72 12.58 14.29
CA MET A 149 12.11 13.22 13.03
C MET A 149 11.33 12.66 11.84
N GLN A 150 11.16 11.34 11.76
CA GLN A 150 10.37 10.68 10.71
C GLN A 150 8.88 11.08 10.75
N ARG A 151 8.26 11.11 11.93
CA ARG A 151 6.85 11.53 12.09
C ARG A 151 6.63 12.98 11.65
N ASN A 152 7.63 13.83 11.89
CA ASN A 152 7.56 15.26 11.60
C ASN A 152 8.03 15.62 10.18
N LEU A 153 8.49 14.65 9.40
CA LEU A 153 8.98 14.90 8.05
C LEU A 153 7.82 15.23 7.10
N LYS A 154 7.89 16.40 6.48
CA LYS A 154 6.89 16.84 5.49
C LYS A 154 7.30 16.38 4.10
N HIS A 155 6.31 15.95 3.31
CA HIS A 155 6.53 15.69 1.90
C HIS A 155 6.84 17.00 1.17
N GLU A 156 7.64 16.91 0.11
CA GLU A 156 7.91 18.04 -0.79
C GLU A 156 6.87 18.10 -1.91
N LYS A 157 6.64 16.97 -2.58
CA LYS A 157 5.70 16.86 -3.69
C LYS A 157 4.86 15.59 -3.61
N ILE A 158 3.63 15.68 -4.11
CA ILE A 158 2.75 14.54 -4.30
C ILE A 158 2.36 14.52 -5.78
N TYR A 159 2.46 13.36 -6.41
CA TYR A 159 2.03 13.13 -7.78
C TYR A 159 1.08 11.95 -7.86
N ILE A 160 0.21 11.95 -8.87
CA ILE A 160 -0.63 10.81 -9.21
C ILE A 160 -0.52 10.43 -10.68
N PHE A 161 -0.48 9.13 -10.94
CA PHE A 161 -0.43 8.51 -12.26
C PHE A 161 -1.61 7.55 -12.43
N PHE A 162 -2.43 7.70 -13.48
CA PHE A 162 -3.62 6.88 -13.70
C PHE A 162 -3.41 5.72 -14.70
N GLY A 163 -2.23 5.58 -15.30
CA GLY A 163 -1.92 4.50 -16.22
C GLY A 163 -1.82 3.13 -15.54
N THR A 164 -1.69 2.07 -16.32
CA THR A 164 -1.79 0.69 -15.81
C THR A 164 -0.49 0.14 -15.27
N ASP A 165 0.64 0.58 -15.80
CA ASP A 165 1.96 0.13 -15.36
C ASP A 165 2.71 1.33 -14.80
N ALA A 166 2.88 1.32 -13.48
CA ALA A 166 3.53 2.40 -12.75
C ALA A 166 4.94 1.99 -12.28
N THR A 167 5.56 1.01 -12.96
CA THR A 167 6.93 0.61 -12.68
C THR A 167 7.88 1.79 -12.91
N THR A 168 8.60 2.12 -11.85
CA THR A 168 9.61 3.19 -11.87
C THR A 168 10.75 2.79 -12.80
N GLU A 169 11.35 3.74 -13.53
CA GLU A 169 12.41 3.54 -14.53
C GLU A 169 11.98 2.84 -15.84
N SER A 170 10.78 2.23 -15.87
CA SER A 170 10.19 1.67 -17.09
C SER A 170 9.17 2.63 -17.73
N GLU A 171 8.07 2.94 -17.02
CA GLU A 171 7.00 3.82 -17.51
C GLU A 171 6.95 5.14 -16.74
N VAL A 172 7.43 5.15 -15.49
CA VAL A 172 7.48 6.34 -14.64
C VAL A 172 8.93 6.74 -14.37
N ASP A 173 9.30 7.95 -14.82
CA ASP A 173 10.55 8.60 -14.47
C ASP A 173 10.29 9.64 -13.35
N LEU A 174 10.81 9.36 -12.15
CA LEU A 174 10.66 10.24 -10.98
C LEU A 174 11.67 11.39 -10.96
N GLU A 175 12.75 11.32 -11.74
CA GLU A 175 13.72 12.40 -11.89
C GLU A 175 13.21 13.44 -12.89
N ASN A 176 12.55 12.98 -13.97
CA ASN A 176 12.01 13.82 -15.04
C ASN A 176 10.49 13.64 -15.19
N ILE A 177 9.74 13.93 -14.12
CA ILE A 177 8.28 13.79 -14.10
C ILE A 177 7.64 14.55 -15.25
N ASN A 178 6.95 13.81 -16.11
CA ASN A 178 6.23 14.36 -17.24
C ASN A 178 4.82 14.84 -16.81
N PRO A 179 4.53 16.16 -16.87
CA PRO A 179 3.22 16.70 -16.49
C PRO A 179 2.07 16.25 -17.41
N THR A 180 2.33 15.60 -18.55
CA THR A 180 1.28 15.05 -19.41
C THR A 180 0.78 13.68 -18.94
N THR A 181 1.59 12.93 -18.19
CA THR A 181 1.24 11.58 -17.72
C THR A 181 1.01 11.54 -16.21
N MET A 182 1.69 12.40 -15.45
CA MET A 182 1.56 12.52 -14.01
C MET A 182 1.02 13.89 -13.63
N TYR A 183 0.17 13.92 -12.62
CA TYR A 183 -0.47 15.14 -12.15
C TYR A 183 -0.02 15.47 -10.74
N GLU A 184 0.41 16.72 -10.52
CA GLU A 184 0.81 17.18 -9.20
C GLU A 184 -0.43 17.44 -8.32
N LEU A 185 -0.36 16.95 -7.09
CA LEU A 185 -1.37 17.09 -6.06
C LEU A 185 -0.84 17.92 -4.88
N GLU A 186 -1.75 18.49 -4.12
CA GLU A 186 -1.49 19.10 -2.82
C GLU A 186 -2.45 18.53 -1.77
N SER A 187 -1.99 18.48 -0.52
CA SER A 187 -2.84 18.19 0.63
C SER A 187 -3.96 19.23 0.72
N TYR A 188 -5.21 18.80 0.61
CA TYR A 188 -6.38 19.69 0.67
C TYR A 188 -7.11 19.59 2.01
N GLY A 189 -7.20 18.39 2.57
CA GLY A 189 -7.90 18.17 3.82
C GLY A 189 -7.47 16.89 4.52
N LYS A 190 -6.96 17.06 5.74
CA LYS A 190 -6.88 16.02 6.77
C LYS A 190 -7.82 16.43 7.91
N LEU A 191 -8.51 15.46 8.50
CA LEU A 191 -9.29 15.72 9.70
C LEU A 191 -8.49 15.34 10.93
N GLU A 192 -8.43 16.23 11.91
CA GLU A 192 -8.27 15.82 13.30
C GLU A 192 -9.62 15.30 13.79
N SER A 193 -9.95 14.05 13.46
CA SER A 193 -11.16 13.43 13.96
C SER A 193 -10.93 12.79 15.33
N ASN A 194 -11.91 13.00 16.19
CA ASN A 194 -11.98 12.43 17.54
C ASN A 194 -12.63 11.03 17.54
N TYR A 195 -12.79 10.41 16.37
CA TYR A 195 -13.42 9.10 16.26
C TYR A 195 -12.32 8.05 16.24
N PRO A 196 -12.20 7.21 17.28
CA PRO A 196 -11.21 6.15 17.28
C PRO A 196 -11.52 5.15 16.17
N LEU A 197 -10.51 4.79 15.39
CA LEU A 197 -10.62 3.71 14.42
C LEU A 197 -10.21 2.42 15.13
N VAL A 198 -11.16 1.51 15.31
CA VAL A 198 -10.95 0.24 15.99
C VAL A 198 -11.29 -0.89 15.04
N VAL A 199 -10.35 -1.79 14.82
CA VAL A 199 -10.52 -2.93 13.91
C VAL A 199 -10.68 -4.20 14.73
N SER A 200 -11.71 -4.98 14.41
CA SER A 200 -11.86 -6.33 14.96
C SER A 200 -10.95 -7.28 14.18
N GLY A 201 -9.95 -7.85 14.86
CA GLY A 201 -9.07 -8.85 14.26
C GLY A 201 -9.70 -10.22 14.16
N ASP A 202 -8.96 -11.14 13.53
CA ASP A 202 -9.34 -12.55 13.38
C ASP A 202 -9.40 -13.28 14.74
N ASP A 203 -8.66 -12.76 15.72
CA ASP A 203 -8.71 -13.19 17.12
C ASP A 203 -9.96 -12.70 17.89
N ASN A 204 -10.88 -12.02 17.19
CA ASN A 204 -12.06 -11.34 17.74
C ASN A 204 -11.75 -10.24 18.76
N LYS A 205 -10.49 -9.80 18.88
CA LYS A 205 -10.12 -8.66 19.72
C LYS A 205 -10.20 -7.37 18.92
N GLN A 206 -10.38 -6.27 19.64
CA GLN A 206 -10.37 -4.93 19.09
C GLN A 206 -8.95 -4.39 19.14
N HIS A 207 -8.46 -3.94 18.00
CA HIS A 207 -7.13 -3.38 17.82
C HIS A 207 -7.27 -1.93 17.42
N PRO A 208 -6.71 -0.98 18.20
CA PRO A 208 -6.71 0.41 17.80
C PRO A 208 -5.86 0.59 16.55
N TRP A 209 -6.39 1.32 15.57
CA TRP A 209 -5.63 1.81 14.43
C TRP A 209 -5.34 3.30 14.60
N HIS A 210 -4.46 3.86 13.77
CA HIS A 210 -4.23 5.29 13.77
C HIS A 210 -5.56 6.03 13.51
N PRO A 211 -5.98 6.95 14.40
CA PRO A 211 -7.16 7.74 14.14
C PRO A 211 -6.92 8.57 12.88
N ASN A 212 -7.94 8.72 12.03
CA ASN A 212 -7.93 9.65 10.89
C ASN A 212 -6.99 9.30 9.75
N ASP A 213 -6.97 8.03 9.40
CA ASP A 213 -6.12 7.53 8.32
C ASP A 213 -6.68 7.82 6.92
N LEU A 214 -7.31 8.97 6.72
CA LEU A 214 -7.89 9.42 5.44
C LEU A 214 -7.43 10.84 5.11
N GLU A 215 -7.21 11.08 3.82
CA GLU A 215 -6.83 12.39 3.31
C GLU A 215 -7.50 12.69 1.97
N VAL A 216 -7.89 13.96 1.79
CA VAL A 216 -8.28 14.52 0.50
C VAL A 216 -7.12 15.32 -0.06
N LEU A 217 -6.77 15.04 -1.30
CA LEU A 217 -5.79 15.75 -2.11
C LEU A 217 -6.51 16.51 -3.22
N LYS A 218 -5.93 17.62 -3.64
CA LYS A 218 -6.43 18.44 -4.75
C LYS A 218 -5.38 18.56 -5.85
N PHE A 219 -5.81 18.59 -7.10
CA PHE A 219 -4.90 18.89 -8.21
C PHE A 219 -4.40 20.34 -8.12
N LYS A 220 -3.09 20.56 -8.15
CA LYS A 220 -2.50 21.91 -8.14
C LYS A 220 -2.73 22.68 -9.44
N GLY A 221 -2.97 21.96 -10.53
CA GLY A 221 -3.21 22.50 -11.86
C GLY A 221 -4.60 22.20 -12.39
N LYS A 222 -4.75 22.24 -13.72
CA LYS A 222 -5.99 21.83 -14.37
C LYS A 222 -6.18 20.32 -14.16
N PRO A 223 -7.30 19.87 -13.58
CA PRO A 223 -7.55 18.44 -13.42
C PRO A 223 -7.72 17.76 -14.78
N PRO A 224 -7.35 16.48 -14.90
CA PRO A 224 -7.56 15.73 -16.13
C PRO A 224 -9.05 15.57 -16.44
N THR A 225 -9.41 15.58 -17.73
CA THR A 225 -10.81 15.58 -18.19
C THR A 225 -11.33 14.19 -18.52
N ASP A 226 -10.44 13.23 -18.71
CA ASP A 226 -10.68 11.84 -19.12
C ASP A 226 -10.67 10.86 -17.93
N ILE A 227 -10.48 11.36 -16.71
CA ILE A 227 -10.48 10.57 -15.48
C ILE A 227 -11.90 10.56 -14.88
N ASP A 228 -12.41 9.35 -14.67
CA ASP A 228 -13.70 9.14 -14.03
C ASP A 228 -13.64 9.48 -12.54
N ILE A 229 -14.81 9.76 -11.96
CA ILE A 229 -15.00 9.90 -10.51
C ILE A 229 -15.78 8.71 -9.96
N LEU A 230 -15.48 8.33 -8.70
CA LEU A 230 -16.16 7.27 -7.97
C LEU A 230 -17.09 7.85 -6.91
N PHE A 231 -18.16 7.12 -6.62
CA PHE A 231 -19.16 7.52 -5.64
C PHE A 231 -19.29 6.48 -4.52
N PRO A 232 -19.49 6.92 -3.27
CA PRO A 232 -19.78 6.00 -2.19
C PRO A 232 -21.12 5.30 -2.44
N ILE A 233 -21.20 4.03 -2.04
CA ILE A 233 -22.44 3.26 -1.92
C ILE A 233 -22.46 2.57 -0.56
N LEU A 234 -23.64 2.41 0.02
CA LEU A 234 -23.78 1.74 1.32
C LEU A 234 -23.26 0.29 1.21
N PRO A 235 -22.51 -0.19 2.20
CA PRO A 235 -22.10 -1.59 2.25
C PRO A 235 -23.33 -2.49 2.39
N THR A 236 -23.27 -3.68 1.80
CA THR A 236 -24.30 -4.71 1.92
C THR A 236 -23.83 -5.83 2.83
N ASP A 237 -24.70 -6.36 3.70
CA ASP A 237 -24.39 -7.53 4.53
C ASP A 237 -24.47 -8.87 3.77
N ASP A 238 -24.73 -8.83 2.46
CA ASP A 238 -24.81 -10.02 1.62
C ASP A 238 -23.43 -10.65 1.39
N ARG A 239 -23.20 -11.78 2.08
CA ARG A 239 -21.97 -12.58 1.99
C ARG A 239 -21.78 -13.27 0.64
N GLN A 240 -22.79 -13.30 -0.23
CA GLN A 240 -22.66 -13.82 -1.60
C GLN A 240 -22.10 -12.79 -2.57
N VAL A 241 -22.13 -11.50 -2.22
CA VAL A 241 -21.62 -10.44 -3.07
C VAL A 241 -20.10 -10.49 -3.11
N VAL A 242 -19.55 -10.60 -4.34
CA VAL A 242 -18.11 -10.55 -4.57
C VAL A 242 -17.62 -9.12 -4.44
N HIS A 243 -16.62 -8.94 -3.57
CA HIS A 243 -15.95 -7.68 -3.35
C HIS A 243 -14.59 -7.69 -4.03
N TYR A 244 -14.04 -6.51 -4.21
CA TYR A 244 -12.68 -6.36 -4.70
C TYR A 244 -12.02 -5.13 -4.12
N ALA A 245 -10.72 -5.25 -3.87
CA ALA A 245 -9.85 -4.12 -3.64
C ALA A 245 -9.12 -3.78 -4.94
N MET A 246 -8.89 -2.50 -5.21
CA MET A 246 -8.16 -2.06 -6.40
C MET A 246 -7.13 -1.00 -6.03
N GLY A 247 -5.92 -1.18 -6.52
CA GLY A 247 -4.82 -0.24 -6.32
C GLY A 247 -3.51 -0.72 -6.94
N TYR A 248 -2.40 -0.18 -6.45
CA TYR A 248 -1.07 -0.45 -6.97
C TYR A 248 -0.18 -1.04 -5.87
N PRO A 249 0.18 -2.33 -5.93
CA PRO A 249 1.13 -2.90 -5.00
C PRO A 249 2.51 -2.27 -5.21
N ASN A 250 3.25 -2.04 -4.13
CA ASN A 250 4.63 -1.59 -4.19
C ASN A 250 5.52 -2.73 -4.65
N TYR A 251 6.61 -2.39 -5.34
CA TYR A 251 7.71 -3.33 -5.49
C TYR A 251 8.20 -3.79 -4.11
N VAL A 252 8.45 -5.10 -4.00
CA VAL A 252 9.04 -5.73 -2.83
C VAL A 252 9.96 -6.84 -3.31
N ASN A 253 11.20 -6.83 -2.86
CA ASN A 253 12.12 -7.94 -3.11
C ASN A 253 11.78 -9.11 -2.18
N LEU A 254 12.26 -10.31 -2.52
CA LEU A 254 11.98 -11.52 -1.74
C LEU A 254 12.36 -11.39 -0.26
N ASN A 255 13.49 -10.76 0.06
CA ASN A 255 13.95 -10.64 1.44
C ASN A 255 13.02 -9.77 2.29
N ASP A 256 12.63 -8.61 1.74
CA ASP A 256 11.68 -7.71 2.38
C ASP A 256 10.28 -8.33 2.48
N PHE A 257 9.90 -9.15 1.49
CA PHE A 257 8.67 -9.92 1.54
C PHE A 257 8.73 -10.95 2.67
N VAL A 258 9.74 -11.81 2.74
CA VAL A 258 9.87 -12.80 3.82
C VAL A 258 9.91 -12.12 5.20
N SER A 259 10.65 -11.02 5.33
CA SER A 259 10.74 -10.23 6.56
C SER A 259 9.40 -9.60 6.97
N SER A 260 8.65 -9.08 6.00
CA SER A 260 7.36 -8.42 6.26
C SER A 260 6.22 -9.42 6.49
N TYR A 261 6.35 -10.66 5.98
CA TYR A 261 5.26 -11.62 5.87
C TYR A 261 5.42 -12.90 6.72
N GLY A 262 6.60 -13.19 7.30
CA GLY A 262 6.91 -14.53 7.83
C GLY A 262 7.15 -14.71 9.33
N THR A 263 6.75 -15.88 9.85
CA THR A 263 7.20 -16.43 11.16
C THR A 263 7.33 -17.96 11.26
N SER A 264 6.99 -18.78 10.25
CA SER A 264 6.93 -20.25 10.46
C SER A 264 7.28 -21.15 9.28
N ASP A 265 7.18 -20.72 8.01
CA ASP A 265 7.67 -21.52 6.87
C ASP A 265 8.18 -20.64 5.71
N THR A 266 9.50 -20.48 5.65
CA THR A 266 10.18 -19.68 4.61
C THR A 266 9.96 -20.25 3.21
N ASN A 267 9.85 -21.57 3.04
CA ASN A 267 9.69 -22.16 1.71
C ASN A 267 8.32 -21.83 1.12
N ASN A 268 7.27 -21.94 1.93
CA ASN A 268 5.92 -21.54 1.52
C ASN A 268 5.83 -20.04 1.19
N LEU A 269 6.57 -19.19 1.90
CA LEU A 269 6.63 -17.75 1.60
C LEU A 269 7.38 -17.46 0.30
N ILE A 270 8.45 -18.20 0.00
CA ILE A 270 9.16 -18.08 -1.28
C ILE A 270 8.23 -18.48 -2.42
N ILE A 271 7.51 -19.59 -2.29
CA ILE A 271 6.52 -20.04 -3.30
C ILE A 271 5.43 -18.98 -3.48
N LEU A 272 4.88 -18.46 -2.38
CA LEU A 272 3.88 -17.39 -2.42
C LEU A 272 4.42 -16.14 -3.12
N TYR A 273 5.64 -15.72 -2.79
CA TYR A 273 6.30 -14.58 -3.44
C TYR A 273 6.43 -14.80 -4.94
N THR A 274 6.92 -15.95 -5.37
CA THR A 274 7.05 -16.29 -6.80
C THR A 274 5.69 -16.24 -7.49
N ASN A 275 4.65 -16.82 -6.90
CA ASN A 275 3.29 -16.81 -7.45
C ASN A 275 2.75 -15.38 -7.57
N VAL A 276 2.83 -14.60 -6.50
CA VAL A 276 2.33 -13.22 -6.46
C VAL A 276 3.11 -12.32 -7.42
N SER A 277 4.44 -12.45 -7.46
CA SER A 277 5.27 -11.70 -8.39
C SER A 277 4.91 -12.01 -9.84
N GLN A 278 4.71 -13.29 -10.17
CA GLN A 278 4.29 -13.70 -11.51
C GLN A 278 2.88 -13.18 -11.86
N GLN A 279 1.91 -13.34 -10.95
CA GLN A 279 0.53 -12.88 -11.13
C GLN A 279 0.42 -11.36 -11.25
N SER A 280 1.23 -10.62 -10.49
CA SER A 280 1.29 -9.16 -10.52
C SER A 280 2.27 -8.60 -11.57
N ARG A 281 2.98 -9.47 -12.31
CA ARG A 281 4.04 -9.11 -13.27
C ARG A 281 5.09 -8.17 -12.67
N ASN A 282 5.62 -8.57 -11.52
CA ASN A 282 6.63 -7.86 -10.72
C ASN A 282 6.13 -6.58 -10.03
N PHE A 283 4.88 -6.56 -9.57
CA PHE A 283 4.28 -5.46 -8.80
C PHE A 283 4.14 -4.13 -9.57
N GLU A 284 3.81 -3.05 -8.88
CA GLU A 284 3.69 -1.65 -9.38
C GLU A 284 2.67 -1.41 -10.48
N LYS A 285 1.85 -2.42 -10.80
CA LYS A 285 0.79 -2.36 -11.80
C LYS A 285 -0.57 -2.20 -11.14
N LYS A 286 -1.48 -1.51 -11.83
CA LYS A 286 -2.88 -1.42 -11.40
C LYS A 286 -3.45 -2.85 -11.32
N THR A 287 -3.88 -3.22 -10.13
CA THR A 287 -4.24 -4.61 -9.79
C THR A 287 -5.60 -4.64 -9.11
N ILE A 288 -6.38 -5.68 -9.43
CA ILE A 288 -7.64 -6.02 -8.77
C ILE A 288 -7.40 -7.24 -7.90
N PHE A 289 -7.76 -7.14 -6.63
CA PHE A 289 -7.72 -8.24 -5.66
C PHE A 289 -9.15 -8.62 -5.33
N ILE A 290 -9.61 -9.79 -5.79
CA ILE A 290 -11.01 -10.21 -5.73
C ILE A 290 -11.17 -11.27 -4.65
N GLU A 291 -12.07 -11.03 -3.70
CA GLU A 291 -12.48 -12.00 -2.68
C GLU A 291 -13.74 -11.52 -1.94
N LYS A 292 -14.34 -12.37 -1.12
CA LYS A 292 -15.47 -12.01 -0.25
C LYS A 292 -15.04 -11.18 0.96
N ILE A 293 -16.01 -10.42 1.50
CA ILE A 293 -15.86 -9.77 2.81
C ILE A 293 -15.87 -10.84 3.90
N ALA A 294 -15.02 -10.68 4.91
CA ALA A 294 -15.02 -11.53 6.10
C ALA A 294 -16.05 -11.04 7.13
N LYS A 295 -16.08 -9.73 7.37
CA LYS A 295 -16.86 -9.11 8.44
C LYS A 295 -17.10 -7.63 8.17
N PHE A 296 -18.28 -7.15 8.54
CA PHE A 296 -18.57 -5.72 8.69
C PHE A 296 -18.98 -5.45 10.13
N ARG A 297 -18.21 -4.64 10.85
CA ARG A 297 -18.46 -4.32 12.26
C ARG A 297 -17.86 -2.96 12.59
N ASP A 298 -18.56 -2.17 13.41
CA ASP A 298 -18.07 -0.89 13.91
C ASP A 298 -17.65 0.06 12.76
N HIS A 299 -18.37 0.00 11.63
CA HIS A 299 -18.06 0.74 10.40
C HIS A 299 -16.69 0.43 9.76
N VAL A 300 -16.10 -0.71 10.10
CA VAL A 300 -14.90 -1.25 9.48
C VAL A 300 -15.22 -2.54 8.74
N ILE A 301 -14.69 -2.66 7.53
CA ILE A 301 -14.91 -3.79 6.64
C ILE A 301 -13.65 -4.64 6.64
N SER A 302 -13.64 -5.78 7.33
CA SER A 302 -12.57 -6.78 7.24
C SER A 302 -12.81 -7.67 6.03
N HIS A 303 -11.81 -7.84 5.17
CA HIS A 303 -11.95 -8.58 3.91
C HIS A 303 -10.78 -9.53 3.67
N HIS A 304 -10.99 -10.51 2.78
CA HIS A 304 -9.97 -11.51 2.44
C HIS A 304 -9.28 -11.26 1.11
N CYS A 305 -9.55 -10.13 0.44
CA CYS A 305 -8.83 -9.77 -0.79
C CYS A 305 -7.31 -9.84 -0.54
N PRO A 306 -6.52 -10.52 -1.39
CA PRO A 306 -5.09 -10.76 -1.16
C PRO A 306 -4.22 -9.52 -1.47
N THR A 307 -4.57 -8.39 -0.88
CA THR A 307 -3.88 -7.11 -1.11
C THR A 307 -2.45 -7.15 -0.59
N LEU A 308 -1.59 -6.39 -1.28
CA LEU A 308 -0.18 -6.25 -0.94
C LEU A 308 0.10 -4.82 -0.44
N LYS A 309 1.26 -4.63 0.19
CA LYS A 309 1.74 -3.31 0.58
C LYS A 309 1.70 -2.36 -0.63
N GLY A 310 1.24 -1.12 -0.44
CA GLY A 310 1.07 -0.12 -1.51
C GLY A 310 -0.37 0.05 -2.02
N VAL A 311 -1.23 -0.95 -1.80
CA VAL A 311 -2.65 -0.87 -2.19
C VAL A 311 -3.44 0.07 -1.26
N SER A 312 -2.91 0.40 -0.08
CA SER A 312 -3.53 1.35 0.85
C SER A 312 -3.86 2.68 0.18
N GLY A 313 -5.02 3.24 0.56
CA GLY A 313 -5.66 4.38 -0.09
C GLY A 313 -6.48 4.01 -1.34
N GLY A 314 -6.40 2.76 -1.80
CA GLY A 314 -7.26 2.22 -2.84
C GLY A 314 -8.70 1.96 -2.39
N ILE A 315 -9.55 1.60 -3.33
CA ILE A 315 -10.97 1.32 -3.05
C ILE A 315 -11.17 -0.11 -2.58
N LEU A 316 -12.20 -0.30 -1.74
CA LEU A 316 -12.94 -1.55 -1.61
C LEU A 316 -14.32 -1.36 -2.23
N ALA A 317 -14.72 -2.23 -3.15
CA ALA A 317 -15.94 -2.08 -3.93
C ALA A 317 -16.68 -3.41 -4.14
N ILE A 318 -17.93 -3.31 -4.58
CA ILE A 318 -18.79 -4.43 -4.95
C ILE A 318 -18.72 -4.62 -6.46
N SER A 319 -18.40 -5.83 -6.90
CA SER A 319 -18.20 -6.17 -8.33
C SER A 319 -19.37 -5.76 -9.24
N GLN A 320 -20.59 -5.80 -8.75
CA GLN A 320 -21.81 -5.52 -9.52
C GLN A 320 -22.05 -4.03 -9.80
N HIS A 321 -21.33 -3.13 -9.13
CA HIS A 321 -21.58 -1.69 -9.20
C HIS A 321 -20.41 -0.95 -9.86
N GLU A 322 -20.63 -0.47 -11.09
CA GLU A 322 -19.66 0.38 -11.76
C GLU A 322 -19.51 1.73 -11.06
N ARG A 323 -18.27 2.21 -10.96
CA ARG A 323 -17.93 3.53 -10.41
C ARG A 323 -18.39 3.76 -8.96
N LYS A 324 -18.55 2.68 -8.19
CA LYS A 324 -18.95 2.72 -6.78
C LYS A 324 -17.89 2.10 -5.88
N PHE A 325 -17.86 2.56 -4.62
CA PHE A 325 -17.02 1.96 -3.58
C PHE A 325 -17.74 1.97 -2.24
N VAL A 326 -17.44 0.97 -1.40
CA VAL A 326 -18.04 0.78 -0.06
C VAL A 326 -17.06 1.13 1.07
N GLY A 327 -15.77 1.27 0.76
CA GLY A 327 -14.76 1.71 1.72
C GLY A 327 -13.42 2.05 1.07
N VAL A 328 -12.52 2.59 1.89
CA VAL A 328 -11.12 2.88 1.53
C VAL A 328 -10.22 1.87 2.21
N HIS A 329 -9.43 1.12 1.44
CA HIS A 329 -8.51 0.13 1.98
C HIS A 329 -7.37 0.82 2.74
N LEU A 330 -7.18 0.47 4.01
CA LEU A 330 -6.13 1.08 4.86
C LEU A 330 -4.93 0.15 5.06
N GLY A 331 -5.13 -1.15 4.93
CA GLY A 331 -4.06 -2.14 5.01
C GLY A 331 -4.49 -3.35 5.80
N GLY A 332 -3.52 -3.99 6.46
CA GLY A 332 -3.75 -5.17 7.26
C GLY A 332 -2.47 -5.73 7.86
N ASN A 333 -2.63 -6.73 8.72
CA ASN A 333 -1.56 -7.59 9.23
C ASN A 333 -2.18 -8.95 9.58
N SER A 334 -1.40 -9.92 10.06
CA SER A 334 -1.93 -11.25 10.44
C SER A 334 -2.99 -11.24 11.52
N VAL A 335 -2.87 -10.33 12.47
CA VAL A 335 -3.75 -10.32 13.64
C VAL A 335 -5.11 -9.76 13.23
N ILE A 336 -5.08 -8.69 12.43
CA ILE A 336 -6.25 -7.92 12.06
C ILE A 336 -6.90 -8.43 10.76
N GLY A 337 -6.12 -9.07 9.89
CA GLY A 337 -6.48 -9.27 8.49
C GLY A 337 -6.43 -7.96 7.69
N ASN A 338 -6.83 -8.03 6.41
CA ASN A 338 -6.99 -6.83 5.59
C ASN A 338 -8.30 -6.13 5.92
N PHE A 339 -8.29 -4.81 5.95
CA PHE A 339 -9.48 -4.03 6.27
C PHE A 339 -9.57 -2.72 5.49
N ALA A 340 -10.79 -2.20 5.43
CA ALA A 340 -11.13 -0.91 4.86
C ALA A 340 -12.01 -0.12 5.83
N ILE A 341 -11.81 1.19 5.88
CA ILE A 341 -12.76 2.09 6.55
C ILE A 341 -14.00 2.23 5.66
N SER A 342 -15.18 1.94 6.21
CA SER A 342 -16.43 2.02 5.45
C SER A 342 -16.80 3.45 5.11
N VAL A 343 -17.51 3.65 4.01
CA VAL A 343 -18.16 4.93 3.70
C VAL A 343 -19.17 5.35 4.77
N THR A 344 -19.66 4.41 5.59
CA THR A 344 -20.57 4.72 6.71
C THR A 344 -19.85 5.17 7.98
N HIS A 345 -18.52 5.10 8.02
CA HIS A 345 -17.75 5.47 9.21
C HIS A 345 -17.85 6.98 9.48
N PRO A 346 -18.04 7.44 10.73
CA PRO A 346 -18.16 8.86 11.06
C PRO A 346 -17.02 9.74 10.53
N THR A 347 -15.76 9.29 10.65
CA THR A 347 -14.59 9.97 10.07
C THR A 347 -14.70 10.11 8.55
N PHE A 348 -15.07 9.05 7.83
CA PHE A 348 -15.25 9.10 6.38
C PHE A 348 -16.36 10.10 6.02
N TRP A 349 -17.53 9.96 6.65
CA TRP A 349 -18.66 10.85 6.39
C TRP A 349 -18.30 12.31 6.63
N HIS A 350 -17.64 12.61 7.75
CA HIS A 350 -17.26 13.98 8.07
C HIS A 350 -16.30 14.55 7.01
N LEU A 351 -15.31 13.77 6.59
CA LEU A 351 -14.35 14.16 5.54
C LEU A 351 -15.06 14.38 4.20
N TYR A 352 -15.85 13.41 3.75
CA TYR A 352 -16.57 13.46 2.48
C TYR A 352 -17.58 14.62 2.44
N LYS A 353 -18.33 14.82 3.52
CA LYS A 353 -19.27 15.94 3.67
C LYS A 353 -18.56 17.29 3.60
N THR A 354 -17.39 17.41 4.23
CA THR A 354 -16.70 18.69 4.38
C THR A 354 -15.99 19.12 3.11
N PHE A 355 -15.31 18.19 2.43
CA PHE A 355 -14.43 18.52 1.31
C PHE A 355 -15.02 18.18 -0.06
N VAL A 356 -15.97 17.23 -0.14
CA VAL A 356 -16.48 16.72 -1.43
C VAL A 356 -17.91 17.20 -1.72
N LEU A 357 -18.81 17.14 -0.73
CA LEU A 357 -20.24 17.42 -0.91
C LEU A 357 -20.61 18.91 -0.90
N ASP A 358 -20.26 19.63 -1.97
CA ASP A 358 -20.84 20.94 -2.25
C ASP A 358 -22.15 20.86 -3.04
N GLY A 359 -22.90 21.97 -3.06
CA GLY A 359 -24.23 22.02 -3.69
C GLY A 359 -24.21 21.79 -5.21
N GLN A 360 -23.13 22.17 -5.90
CA GLN A 360 -22.99 21.92 -7.33
C GLN A 360 -22.73 20.43 -7.58
N PHE A 361 -21.78 19.84 -6.85
CA PHE A 361 -21.43 18.44 -6.96
C PHE A 361 -22.64 17.52 -6.69
N ILE A 362 -23.42 17.83 -5.64
CA ILE A 362 -24.64 17.08 -5.32
C ILE A 362 -25.65 17.18 -6.46
N LYS A 363 -25.90 18.39 -6.97
CA LYS A 363 -26.87 18.60 -8.05
C LYS A 363 -26.50 17.82 -9.32
N GLU A 364 -25.23 17.85 -9.69
CA GLU A 364 -24.72 17.16 -10.89
C GLU A 364 -24.73 15.63 -10.74
N ASN A 365 -24.63 15.11 -9.51
CA ASN A 365 -24.44 13.68 -9.26
C ASN A 365 -25.53 13.06 -8.38
N TYR A 366 -26.69 13.71 -8.25
CA TYR A 366 -27.74 13.32 -7.30
C TYR A 366 -28.17 11.86 -7.46
N LYS A 367 -28.41 11.39 -8.69
CA LYS A 367 -28.77 10.00 -8.99
C LYS A 367 -27.76 8.98 -8.44
N HIS A 368 -26.49 9.36 -8.36
CA HIS A 368 -25.45 8.49 -7.81
C HIS A 368 -25.35 8.57 -6.28
N LEU A 369 -25.84 9.64 -5.67
CA LEU A 369 -25.65 9.94 -4.25
C LEU A 369 -26.93 9.80 -3.43
N GLU A 370 -28.10 9.68 -4.06
CA GLU A 370 -29.42 9.73 -3.42
C GLU A 370 -29.52 8.82 -2.18
N ASP A 371 -29.31 7.51 -2.35
CA ASP A 371 -29.39 6.55 -1.24
C ASP A 371 -28.40 6.86 -0.12
N TYR A 372 -27.20 7.28 -0.49
CA TYR A 372 -26.13 7.61 0.45
C TYR A 372 -26.44 8.90 1.25
N LEU A 373 -26.97 9.93 0.59
CA LEU A 373 -27.40 11.18 1.23
C LEU A 373 -28.62 10.94 2.14
N ASN A 374 -29.55 10.09 1.70
CA ASN A 374 -30.74 9.72 2.46
C ASN A 374 -30.38 8.97 3.75
N TYR A 375 -29.42 8.04 3.68
CA TYR A 375 -28.91 7.33 4.87
C TYR A 375 -28.42 8.28 5.95
N PHE A 376 -27.67 9.33 5.57
CA PHE A 376 -27.17 10.36 6.50
C PHE A 376 -28.18 11.46 6.81
N LYS A 377 -29.42 11.38 6.29
CA LYS A 377 -30.45 12.42 6.40
C LYS A 377 -29.90 13.80 6.03
N TYR A 378 -29.04 13.86 5.01
CA TYR A 378 -28.36 15.08 4.64
C TYR A 378 -29.35 16.07 4.01
N THR A 379 -29.61 17.16 4.71
CA THR A 379 -30.30 18.32 4.15
C THR A 379 -29.26 19.31 3.65
N SER A 380 -29.31 19.69 2.37
CA SER A 380 -28.43 20.73 1.83
C SER A 380 -28.50 21.98 2.72
N PRO A 381 -27.35 22.56 3.12
CA PRO A 381 -27.37 23.79 3.90
C PRO A 381 -28.16 24.84 3.13
N LYS A 382 -29.18 25.43 3.79
CA LYS A 382 -29.88 26.60 3.24
C LYS A 382 -28.82 27.66 2.97
N LYS A 383 -28.72 28.13 1.73
CA LYS A 383 -27.85 29.28 1.40
C LYS A 383 -28.28 30.44 2.30
N THR A 384 -27.49 30.75 3.31
CA THR A 384 -27.53 32.05 3.97
C THR A 384 -26.88 33.01 2.97
N PHE A 385 -27.72 33.80 2.30
CA PHE A 385 -27.30 34.88 1.41
C PHE A 385 -26.80 36.08 2.21
#